data_AF-X1SIY5-F1
#
_entry.id   AF-X1SIY5-F1
#
_cell.length_a   1.000
_cell.length_b   1.000
_cell.length_c   1.000
_cell.angle_alpha   90.00
_cell.angle_beta   90.00
_cell.angle_gamma   90.00
#
_symmetry.space_group_name_H-M   'P 1'
#
loop_
_entity.id
_entity.type
_entity.pdbx_description
1 polymer ?
#
loop_
_entity_poly.entity_id
_entity_poly.type
_entity_poly.pdbx_seq_one_letter_code
_entity_poly.pdbx_strand_id
1 'polypeptide(L)'
;MAAPSEEPLAQRKPSPSIHNKTVIYNSKEILDRVTYGVPAPRRMLTPGLLFKKHDYVVAFLRALHLTPAEREITLHLLRLYSYYGRVYPKANEFTWSGGCSKRSFWRAVAKLEKLGMVDRINRYLNHLQISNSYRLDKLVLCIIRTLTERGTRIYDGFTLNLLGYINHHFWTLVPTLRVRLRDPIPVTVMA
;
A
#
# COMPACT_ATOMS: atom_id res chain seq x y z
N MET A 1 54.34 21.66 -43.52
CA MET A 1 53.53 22.09 -42.35
C MET A 1 52.08 21.89 -42.72
N ALA A 2 51.44 20.84 -42.20
CA ALA A 2 50.05 20.49 -42.51
C ALA A 2 49.11 21.12 -41.47
N ALA A 3 48.06 21.80 -41.95
CA ALA A 3 46.98 22.38 -41.16
C ALA A 3 45.94 21.30 -40.75
N PRO A 4 45.19 21.49 -39.65
CA PRO A 4 44.38 20.43 -39.05
C PRO A 4 43.09 20.15 -39.83
N SER A 5 42.67 18.88 -39.83
CA SER A 5 41.41 18.39 -40.38
C SER A 5 40.22 18.78 -39.49
N GLU A 6 39.23 19.46 -40.05
CA GLU A 6 37.92 19.65 -39.42
C GLU A 6 37.11 18.34 -39.51
N GLU A 7 36.75 17.76 -38.37
CA GLU A 7 35.74 16.70 -38.29
C GLU A 7 34.34 17.26 -38.57
N PRO A 8 33.47 16.60 -39.36
CA PRO A 8 32.10 17.04 -39.51
C PRO A 8 31.30 16.69 -38.24
N LEU A 9 30.79 17.74 -37.58
CA LEU A 9 29.83 17.70 -36.48
C LEU A 9 28.60 16.84 -36.84
N ALA A 10 28.21 15.97 -35.91
CA ALA A 10 27.11 15.03 -36.00
C ALA A 10 25.81 15.65 -36.57
N GLN A 11 25.26 15.01 -37.61
CA GLN A 11 23.97 15.35 -38.21
C GLN A 11 22.84 15.32 -37.15
N ARG A 12 22.14 16.45 -36.99
CA ARG A 12 20.91 16.54 -36.18
C ARG A 12 19.83 15.63 -36.78
N LYS A 13 19.32 14.68 -35.99
CA LYS A 13 18.11 13.90 -36.35
C LYS A 13 16.92 14.84 -36.56
N PRO A 14 16.02 14.57 -37.52
CA PRO A 14 14.84 15.39 -37.74
C PRO A 14 13.91 15.35 -36.53
N SER A 15 13.28 16.49 -36.23
CA SER A 15 12.29 16.65 -35.16
C SER A 15 11.12 15.67 -35.37
N PRO A 16 10.66 14.95 -34.33
CA PRO A 16 9.52 14.05 -34.48
C PRO A 16 8.25 14.86 -34.80
N SER A 17 7.50 14.40 -35.80
CA SER A 17 6.25 15.01 -36.25
C SER A 17 5.23 15.07 -35.11
N ILE A 18 4.74 16.28 -34.81
CA ILE A 18 3.67 16.51 -33.85
C ILE A 18 2.35 16.02 -34.47
N HIS A 19 1.95 14.80 -34.13
CA HIS A 19 0.56 14.38 -34.32
C HIS A 19 -0.27 14.92 -33.16
N ASN A 20 -1.04 15.98 -33.45
CA ASN A 20 -2.09 16.49 -32.59
C ASN A 20 -3.23 15.47 -32.47
N LYS A 21 -3.04 14.44 -31.64
CA LYS A 21 -4.14 13.79 -30.95
C LYS A 21 -4.32 14.57 -29.65
N THR A 22 -5.33 15.43 -29.61
CA THR A 22 -5.89 15.93 -28.35
C THR A 22 -6.47 14.75 -27.59
N VAL A 23 -5.59 13.98 -26.95
CA VAL A 23 -5.96 13.07 -25.88
C VAL A 23 -6.48 13.98 -24.78
N ILE A 24 -7.80 14.01 -24.59
CA ILE A 24 -8.41 14.67 -23.44
C ILE A 24 -7.76 14.02 -22.21
N TYR A 25 -6.80 14.73 -21.62
CA TYR A 25 -5.96 14.23 -20.54
C TYR A 25 -6.83 14.22 -19.27
N ASN A 26 -7.59 13.15 -19.07
CA ASN A 26 -8.38 12.97 -17.86
C ASN A 26 -7.43 12.61 -16.71
N SER A 27 -6.79 13.63 -16.16
CA SER A 27 -5.83 13.53 -15.06
C SER A 27 -6.42 12.76 -13.89
N LYS A 28 -7.73 12.86 -13.64
CA LYS A 28 -8.44 12.15 -12.57
C LYS A 28 -8.52 10.65 -12.82
N GLU A 29 -8.79 10.24 -14.06
CA GLU A 29 -8.87 8.83 -14.45
C GLU A 29 -7.48 8.17 -14.49
N ILE A 30 -6.46 8.90 -14.98
CA ILE A 30 -5.06 8.48 -14.89
C ILE A 30 -4.65 8.36 -13.42
N LEU A 31 -4.98 9.34 -12.58
CA LEU A 31 -4.67 9.31 -11.16
C LEU A 31 -5.37 8.14 -10.46
N ASP A 32 -6.64 7.86 -10.73
CA ASP A 32 -7.37 6.73 -10.15
C ASP A 32 -6.87 5.36 -10.62
N ARG A 33 -6.29 5.29 -11.83
CA ARG A 33 -5.58 4.10 -12.36
C ARG A 33 -4.18 3.95 -11.77
N VAL A 34 -3.49 5.06 -11.45
CA VAL A 34 -2.12 5.10 -10.90
C VAL A 34 -2.09 5.12 -9.36
N THR A 35 -3.24 5.29 -8.70
CA THR A 35 -3.38 5.34 -7.24
C THR A 35 -4.20 4.16 -6.73
N TYR A 36 -3.61 3.36 -5.85
CA TYR A 36 -4.31 2.33 -5.10
C TYR A 36 -4.97 2.91 -3.84
N GLY A 37 -6.30 2.93 -3.77
CA GLY A 37 -7.02 3.38 -2.58
C GLY A 37 -8.28 2.59 -2.28
N VAL A 38 -8.47 2.22 -1.01
CA VAL A 38 -9.71 1.63 -0.52
C VAL A 38 -10.72 2.76 -0.29
N PRO A 39 -11.90 2.72 -0.94
CA PRO A 39 -12.90 3.77 -0.81
C PRO A 39 -13.49 3.80 0.60
N ALA A 40 -13.95 4.97 1.04
CA ALA A 40 -14.39 5.17 2.42
C ALA A 40 -15.41 4.14 2.96
N PRO A 41 -16.45 3.75 2.20
CA PRO A 41 -17.43 2.74 2.63
C PRO A 41 -16.85 1.32 2.80
N ARG A 42 -15.63 1.06 2.31
CA ARG A 42 -14.97 -0.25 2.39
C ARG A 42 -13.77 -0.26 3.34
N ARG A 43 -13.51 0.86 4.01
CA ARG A 43 -12.41 0.96 4.98
C ARG A 43 -12.84 0.36 6.30
N MET A 44 -12.48 -0.91 6.48
CA MET A 44 -12.78 -1.68 7.70
C MET A 44 -12.12 -1.08 8.95
N LEU A 45 -10.90 -0.55 8.80
CA LEU A 45 -10.14 0.08 9.90
C LEU A 45 -10.25 1.60 9.81
N THR A 46 -11.07 2.18 10.68
CA THR A 46 -11.22 3.64 10.80
C THR A 46 -10.22 4.22 11.82
N PRO A 47 -9.91 5.54 11.76
CA PRO A 47 -9.01 6.16 12.73
C PRO A 47 -9.48 6.00 14.17
N GLY A 48 -10.79 6.15 14.40
CA GLY A 48 -11.40 5.97 15.71
C GLY A 48 -11.27 4.53 16.23
N LEU A 49 -11.42 3.53 15.34
CA LEU A 49 -11.24 2.13 15.73
C LEU A 49 -9.76 1.82 16.03
N LEU A 50 -8.84 2.29 15.20
CA LEU A 50 -7.40 2.12 15.38
C LEU A 50 -6.94 2.71 16.72
N PHE A 51 -7.42 3.91 17.08
CA PHE A 51 -7.10 4.55 18.36
C PHE A 51 -7.72 3.80 19.55
N LYS A 52 -9.03 3.52 19.51
CA LYS A 52 -9.75 2.85 20.61
C LYS A 52 -9.27 1.43 20.89
N LYS A 53 -8.72 0.74 19.88
CA LYS A 53 -8.25 -0.65 19.96
C LYS A 53 -6.73 -0.75 19.78
N HIS A 54 -6.01 0.33 20.02
CA HIS A 54 -4.57 0.42 19.80
C HIS A 54 -3.80 -0.74 20.45
N ASP A 55 -4.09 -1.09 21.70
CA ASP A 55 -3.36 -2.15 22.41
C ASP A 55 -3.55 -3.52 21.79
N TYR A 56 -4.74 -3.81 21.28
CA TYR A 56 -5.01 -5.05 20.55
C TYR A 56 -4.30 -5.08 19.20
N VAL A 57 -4.24 -3.95 18.50
CA VAL A 57 -3.46 -3.83 17.26
C VAL A 57 -1.97 -4.05 17.55
N VAL A 58 -1.43 -3.42 18.60
CA VAL A 58 -0.04 -3.61 19.02
C VAL A 58 0.24 -5.06 19.41
N ALA A 59 -0.66 -5.70 20.15
CA ALA A 59 -0.54 -7.11 20.52
C ALA A 59 -0.48 -8.03 19.29
N PHE A 60 -1.33 -7.78 18.29
CA PHE A 60 -1.27 -8.48 17.01
C PHE A 60 0.06 -8.25 16.28
N LEU A 61 0.52 -7.00 16.20
CA LEU A 61 1.81 -6.69 15.57
C LEU A 61 3.01 -7.32 16.31
N ARG A 62 2.92 -7.52 17.64
CA ARG A 62 3.91 -8.28 18.41
C ARG A 62 3.89 -9.77 18.05
N ALA A 63 2.70 -10.35 17.80
CA ALA A 63 2.56 -11.74 17.36
C ALA A 63 3.17 -11.97 15.96
N LEU A 64 3.26 -10.93 15.12
CA LEU A 64 4.03 -10.97 13.86
C LEU A 64 5.55 -10.86 14.05
N HIS A 65 6.04 -10.92 15.30
CA HIS A 65 7.45 -10.81 15.68
C HIS A 65 8.15 -9.54 15.19
N LEU A 66 7.40 -8.45 14.99
CA LEU A 66 7.96 -7.15 14.61
C LEU A 66 8.73 -6.53 15.78
N THR A 67 9.90 -5.94 15.51
CA THR A 67 10.67 -5.17 16.51
C THR A 67 9.92 -3.89 16.92
N PRO A 68 10.29 -3.20 18.02
CA PRO A 68 9.65 -1.95 18.41
C PRO A 68 9.58 -0.91 17.27
N ALA A 69 10.69 -0.68 16.57
CA ALA A 69 10.73 0.25 15.43
C ALA A 69 9.86 -0.23 14.25
N GLU A 70 9.90 -1.52 13.92
CA GLU A 70 9.07 -2.08 12.85
C GLU A 70 7.57 -1.93 13.15
N ARG A 71 7.16 -2.11 14.41
CA ARG A 71 5.78 -1.90 14.85
C ARG A 71 5.37 -0.44 14.71
N GLU A 72 6.21 0.50 15.12
CA GLU A 72 5.92 1.93 15.01
C GLU A 72 5.72 2.37 13.56
N ILE A 73 6.57 1.90 12.65
CA ILE A 73 6.41 2.12 11.22
C ILE A 73 5.10 1.51 10.72
N THR A 74 4.80 0.27 11.12
CA THR A 74 3.56 -0.41 10.71
C THR A 74 2.31 0.33 11.21
N LEU A 75 2.33 0.83 12.45
CA LEU A 75 1.26 1.65 13.01
C LEU A 75 1.05 2.95 12.23
N HIS A 76 2.13 3.60 11.80
CA HIS A 76 2.01 4.78 10.93
C HIS A 76 1.42 4.43 9.56
N LEU A 77 1.81 3.31 8.94
CA LEU A 77 1.20 2.84 7.70
C LEU A 77 -0.31 2.58 7.89
N LEU A 78 -0.70 1.93 8.98
CA LEU A 78 -2.10 1.71 9.35
C LEU A 78 -2.85 3.03 9.60
N ARG A 79 -2.18 4.03 10.17
CA ARG A 79 -2.74 5.37 10.37
C ARG A 79 -3.04 6.01 9.01
N LEU A 80 -2.09 6.04 8.09
CA LEU A 80 -2.30 6.56 6.73
C LEU A 80 -3.46 5.84 6.02
N TYR A 81 -3.50 4.51 6.11
CA TYR A 81 -4.60 3.72 5.57
C TYR A 81 -5.95 4.10 6.18
N SER A 82 -6.04 4.21 7.51
CA SER A 82 -7.31 4.50 8.16
C SER A 82 -7.85 5.89 7.79
N TYR A 83 -6.98 6.90 7.66
CA TYR A 83 -7.38 8.25 7.26
C TYR A 83 -7.70 8.42 5.78
N TYR A 84 -6.93 7.79 4.88
CA TYR A 84 -6.98 8.09 3.45
C TYR A 84 -7.36 6.89 2.56
N GLY A 85 -7.35 5.67 3.10
CA GLY A 85 -7.48 4.43 2.33
C GLY A 85 -6.31 4.19 1.37
N ARG A 86 -5.30 5.06 1.39
CA ARG A 86 -4.20 5.18 0.43
C ARG A 86 -2.90 5.34 1.22
N VAL A 87 -1.86 4.58 0.87
CA VAL A 87 -0.60 4.56 1.64
C VAL A 87 0.57 4.73 0.67
N TYR A 88 1.07 5.97 0.54
CA TYR A 88 2.17 6.34 -0.35
C TYR A 88 3.35 7.06 0.33
N PRO A 89 3.72 6.74 1.57
CA PRO A 89 4.67 7.56 2.28
C PRO A 89 6.10 7.31 1.78
N LYS A 90 6.93 8.34 1.89
CA LYS A 90 8.37 8.24 1.61
C LYS A 90 9.09 7.80 2.88
N ALA A 91 10.14 6.98 2.75
CA ALA A 91 10.92 6.52 3.91
C ALA A 91 11.47 7.68 4.77
N ASN A 92 11.73 8.85 4.17
CA ASN A 92 12.19 10.05 4.86
C ASN A 92 11.13 10.64 5.81
N GLU A 93 9.85 10.38 5.58
CA GLU A 93 8.75 10.89 6.42
C GLU A 93 8.69 10.19 7.78
N PHE A 94 9.44 9.09 7.96
CA PHE A 94 9.47 8.28 9.19
C PHE A 94 10.74 8.47 10.00
N THR A 95 11.66 9.34 9.59
CA THR A 95 12.93 9.53 10.32
C THR A 95 12.83 10.49 11.50
N TRP A 96 11.65 11.06 11.75
CA TRP A 96 11.47 12.10 12.76
C TRP A 96 11.11 11.56 14.15
N SER A 97 10.61 10.32 14.26
CA SER A 97 10.39 9.66 15.55
C SER A 97 11.63 8.88 15.98
N GLY A 98 12.08 9.10 17.22
CA GLY A 98 13.30 8.49 17.77
C GLY A 98 13.28 6.97 17.65
N GLY A 99 14.29 6.40 16.98
CA GLY A 99 14.41 4.95 16.75
C GLY A 99 13.92 4.47 15.36
N CYS A 100 13.21 5.32 14.62
CA CYS A 100 12.82 5.03 13.24
C CYS A 100 13.82 5.65 12.25
N SER A 101 14.44 4.81 11.42
CA SER A 101 15.34 5.22 10.34
C SER A 101 14.79 4.75 8.99
N LYS A 102 15.31 5.29 7.88
CA LYS A 102 15.00 4.75 6.54
C LYS A 102 15.28 3.24 6.45
N ARG A 103 16.33 2.77 7.12
CA ARG A 103 16.67 1.36 7.19
C ARG A 103 15.62 0.57 7.96
N SER A 104 15.18 1.08 9.12
CA SER A 104 14.09 0.46 9.90
C SER A 104 12.81 0.37 9.07
N PHE A 105 12.49 1.43 8.31
CA PHE A 105 11.33 1.45 7.41
C PHE A 105 11.38 0.32 6.39
N TRP A 106 12.47 0.21 5.64
CA TRP A 106 12.62 -0.84 4.63
C TRP A 106 12.65 -2.24 5.24
N ARG A 107 13.22 -2.42 6.44
CA ARG A 107 13.15 -3.71 7.16
C ARG A 107 11.73 -4.08 7.54
N ALA A 108 10.94 -3.12 8.03
CA ALA A 108 9.54 -3.34 8.37
C ALA A 108 8.72 -3.75 7.14
N VAL A 109 8.85 -3.00 6.04
CA VAL A 109 8.17 -3.29 4.78
C VAL A 109 8.57 -4.67 4.24
N ALA A 110 9.87 -4.96 4.13
CA ALA A 110 10.35 -6.24 3.59
C ALA A 110 9.86 -7.43 4.43
N LYS A 111 9.78 -7.26 5.75
CA LYS A 111 9.26 -8.30 6.65
C LYS A 111 7.76 -8.51 6.48
N LEU A 112 6.99 -7.43 6.35
CA LEU A 112 5.55 -7.51 6.08
C LEU A 112 5.26 -8.10 4.69
N GLU A 113 6.06 -7.78 3.67
CA GLU A 113 6.01 -8.41 2.33
C GLU A 113 6.29 -9.91 2.44
N LYS A 114 7.35 -10.31 3.15
CA LYS A 114 7.68 -11.73 3.38
C LYS A 114 6.55 -12.50 4.07
N LEU A 115 5.82 -11.85 4.96
CA LEU A 115 4.65 -12.42 5.64
C LEU A 115 3.38 -12.40 4.76
N GLY A 116 3.44 -11.84 3.56
CA GLY A 116 2.29 -11.66 2.66
C GLY A 116 1.24 -10.68 3.18
N MET A 117 1.59 -9.84 4.16
CA MET A 117 0.69 -8.90 4.83
C MET A 117 0.57 -7.57 4.07
N VAL A 118 1.63 -7.20 3.35
CA VAL A 118 1.71 -5.96 2.59
C VAL A 118 2.26 -6.23 1.20
N ASP A 119 1.61 -5.67 0.18
CA ASP A 119 2.15 -5.64 -1.18
C ASP A 119 2.67 -4.24 -1.51
N ARG A 120 3.90 -4.16 -2.02
CA ARG A 120 4.45 -2.92 -2.56
C ARG A 120 4.25 -2.87 -4.08
N ILE A 121 3.73 -1.76 -4.55
CA ILE A 121 3.50 -1.50 -5.97
C ILE A 121 4.25 -0.21 -6.35
N ASN A 122 5.15 -0.31 -7.33
CA ASN A 122 5.83 0.85 -7.88
C ASN A 122 4.82 1.73 -8.63
N ARG A 123 4.85 3.03 -8.38
CA ARG A 123 4.01 4.00 -9.08
C ARG A 123 4.85 4.75 -10.10
N TYR A 124 4.37 4.77 -11.35
CA TYR A 124 5.03 5.42 -12.47
C TYR A 124 4.20 6.59 -12.99
N LEU A 125 4.89 7.64 -13.42
CA LEU A 125 4.33 8.75 -14.19
C LEU A 125 5.28 9.01 -15.36
N ASN A 126 4.78 8.99 -16.59
CA ASN A 126 5.60 9.18 -17.80
C ASN A 126 6.87 8.29 -17.82
N HIS A 127 6.71 6.99 -17.51
CA HIS A 127 7.80 6.00 -17.40
C HIS A 127 8.81 6.23 -16.27
N LEU A 128 8.66 7.29 -15.47
CA LEU A 128 9.51 7.55 -14.30
C LEU A 128 8.82 7.05 -13.03
N GLN A 129 9.55 6.31 -12.20
CA GLN A 129 9.05 5.88 -10.89
C GLN A 129 9.00 7.10 -9.95
N ILE A 130 7.80 7.44 -9.48
CA ILE A 130 7.57 8.60 -8.62
C ILE A 130 7.50 8.25 -7.13
N SER A 131 7.00 7.06 -6.79
CA SER A 131 6.81 6.60 -5.41
C SER A 131 6.43 5.12 -5.37
N ASN A 132 6.22 4.60 -4.16
CA ASN A 132 5.63 3.29 -3.93
C ASN A 132 4.23 3.43 -3.31
N SER A 133 3.38 2.47 -3.63
CA SER A 133 2.11 2.21 -2.94
C SER A 133 2.24 0.97 -2.08
N TYR A 134 1.77 1.06 -0.84
CA TYR A 134 1.75 -0.06 0.09
C TYR A 134 0.30 -0.48 0.31
N ARG A 135 -0.01 -1.71 -0.08
CA ARG A 135 -1.33 -2.27 0.10
C ARG A 135 -1.39 -2.99 1.43
N LEU A 136 -2.25 -2.53 2.32
CA LEU A 136 -2.39 -3.11 3.66
C LEU A 136 -3.65 -3.97 3.79
N ASP A 137 -4.30 -4.32 2.68
CA ASP A 137 -5.64 -4.94 2.67
C ASP A 137 -5.70 -6.21 3.51
N LYS A 138 -4.73 -7.12 3.31
CA LYS A 138 -4.64 -8.38 4.06
C LYS A 138 -4.30 -8.12 5.53
N LEU A 139 -3.32 -7.25 5.80
CA LEU A 139 -2.97 -6.85 7.17
C LEU A 139 -4.19 -6.29 7.92
N VAL A 140 -4.96 -5.40 7.29
CA VAL A 140 -6.17 -4.80 7.84
C VAL A 140 -7.23 -5.86 8.10
N LEU A 141 -7.45 -6.79 7.16
CA LEU A 141 -8.38 -7.89 7.33
C LEU A 141 -8.01 -8.77 8.54
N CYS A 142 -6.72 -9.12 8.68
CA CYS A 142 -6.22 -9.88 9.83
C CYS A 142 -6.42 -9.14 11.16
N ILE A 143 -6.09 -7.84 11.20
CA ILE A 143 -6.31 -7.02 12.39
C ILE A 143 -7.80 -7.01 12.76
N ILE A 144 -8.66 -6.76 11.78
CA ILE A 144 -10.11 -6.70 12.01
C ILE A 144 -10.63 -8.05 12.52
N ARG A 145 -10.17 -9.16 11.94
CA ARG A 145 -10.51 -10.50 12.45
C ARG A 145 -10.08 -10.65 13.91
N THR A 146 -8.84 -10.34 14.25
CA THR A 146 -8.36 -10.42 15.64
C THR A 146 -9.18 -9.54 16.58
N LEU A 147 -9.59 -8.34 16.15
CA LEU A 147 -10.45 -7.47 16.96
C LEU A 147 -11.83 -8.10 17.20
N THR A 148 -12.43 -8.72 16.18
CA THR A 148 -13.73 -9.40 16.31
C THR A 148 -13.65 -10.63 17.21
N GLU A 149 -12.59 -11.44 17.09
CA GLU A 149 -12.36 -12.60 17.97
C GLU A 149 -12.20 -12.19 19.44
N ARG A 150 -11.72 -10.97 19.68
CA ARG A 150 -11.60 -10.36 21.03
C ARG A 150 -12.85 -9.57 21.45
N GLY A 151 -13.99 -9.77 20.78
CA GLY A 151 -15.27 -9.18 21.18
C GLY A 151 -15.49 -7.73 20.75
N THR A 152 -14.66 -7.19 19.83
CA THR A 152 -14.92 -5.85 19.27
C THR A 152 -16.12 -5.92 18.33
N ARG A 153 -17.20 -5.22 18.67
CA ARG A 153 -18.38 -5.10 17.82
C ARG A 153 -18.08 -4.27 16.58
N ILE A 154 -18.40 -4.82 15.42
CA ILE A 154 -18.35 -4.13 14.12
C ILE A 154 -19.76 -4.06 13.58
N TYR A 155 -20.17 -2.87 13.16
CA TYR A 155 -21.53 -2.59 12.67
C TYR A 155 -21.59 -2.36 11.16
N ASP A 156 -20.42 -2.29 10.50
CA ASP A 156 -20.34 -2.11 9.06
C ASP A 156 -20.73 -3.39 8.32
N GLY A 157 -21.75 -3.30 7.46
CA GLY A 157 -22.27 -4.43 6.70
C GLY A 157 -21.26 -5.04 5.73
N PHE A 158 -20.39 -4.22 5.12
CA PHE A 158 -19.33 -4.72 4.24
C PHE A 158 -18.36 -5.62 5.01
N THR A 159 -17.88 -5.16 6.16
CA THR A 159 -16.96 -5.90 7.02
C THR A 159 -17.59 -7.19 7.55
N LEU A 160 -18.84 -7.13 8.02
CA LEU A 160 -19.56 -8.30 8.52
C LEU A 160 -19.73 -9.37 7.44
N ASN A 161 -20.17 -8.96 6.24
CA ASN A 161 -20.31 -9.87 5.10
C ASN A 161 -18.97 -10.50 4.73
N LEU A 162 -17.90 -9.70 4.71
CA LEU A 162 -16.56 -10.17 4.37
C LEU A 162 -16.04 -11.20 5.39
N LEU A 163 -16.19 -10.92 6.68
CA LEU A 163 -15.79 -11.83 7.76
C LEU A 163 -16.64 -13.10 7.78
N GLY A 164 -17.94 -13.00 7.48
CA GLY A 164 -18.84 -14.14 7.36
C GLY A 164 -18.41 -15.11 6.26
N TYR A 165 -18.01 -14.58 5.10
CA TYR A 165 -17.55 -15.38 3.95
C TYR A 165 -16.33 -16.27 4.26
N ILE A 166 -15.50 -15.88 5.22
CA ILE A 166 -14.21 -16.51 5.56
C ILE A 166 -14.17 -17.09 6.99
N ASN A 167 -15.34 -17.27 7.63
CA ASN A 167 -15.43 -17.35 9.09
C ASN A 167 -14.74 -18.58 9.73
N HIS A 168 -15.04 -19.80 9.27
CA HIS A 168 -14.65 -21.03 9.98
C HIS A 168 -13.18 -21.43 9.78
N HIS A 169 -12.52 -20.91 8.75
CA HIS A 169 -11.16 -21.28 8.35
C HIS A 169 -10.30 -20.05 8.04
N PHE A 170 -10.58 -18.92 8.69
CA PHE A 170 -9.92 -17.66 8.35
C PHE A 170 -8.38 -17.77 8.39
N TRP A 171 -7.83 -18.20 9.53
CA TRP A 171 -6.37 -18.21 9.73
C TRP A 171 -5.66 -19.25 8.88
N THR A 172 -6.34 -20.33 8.49
CA THR A 172 -5.79 -21.35 7.59
C THR A 172 -5.85 -20.90 6.13
N LEU A 173 -6.85 -20.12 5.75
CA LEU A 173 -7.03 -19.64 4.37
C LEU A 173 -6.26 -18.34 4.08
N VAL A 174 -6.14 -17.41 5.03
CA VAL A 174 -5.49 -16.10 4.85
C VAL A 174 -4.15 -16.12 4.10
N PRO A 175 -3.26 -17.11 4.33
CA PRO A 175 -2.01 -17.20 3.59
C PRO A 175 -2.21 -17.34 2.08
N THR A 176 -3.23 -18.10 1.64
CA THR A 176 -3.54 -18.38 0.22
C THR A 176 -4.54 -17.39 -0.38
N LEU A 177 -5.16 -16.54 0.44
CA LEU A 177 -6.10 -15.53 -0.05
C LEU A 177 -5.37 -14.32 -0.65
N ARG A 178 -5.82 -13.88 -1.81
CA ARG A 178 -5.59 -12.53 -2.30
C ARG A 178 -6.71 -11.63 -1.79
N VAL A 179 -6.34 -10.57 -1.07
CA VAL A 179 -7.27 -9.61 -0.48
C VAL A 179 -7.12 -8.26 -1.18
N ARG A 180 -8.21 -7.75 -1.75
CA ARG A 180 -8.28 -6.47 -2.47
C ARG A 180 -9.55 -5.73 -2.11
N LEU A 181 -9.54 -4.98 -1.01
CA LEU A 181 -10.76 -4.33 -0.47
C LEU A 181 -11.40 -3.30 -1.42
N ARG A 182 -10.63 -2.75 -2.37
CA ARG A 182 -11.15 -1.88 -3.44
C ARG A 182 -12.00 -2.64 -4.47
N ASP A 183 -11.70 -3.91 -4.74
CA ASP A 183 -12.26 -4.66 -5.87
C ASP A 183 -13.69 -5.14 -5.57
N PRO A 184 -14.58 -5.26 -6.57
CA PRO A 184 -15.95 -5.75 -6.37
C PRO A 184 -16.03 -7.09 -5.62
N ILE A 185 -15.10 -7.99 -5.95
CA ILE A 185 -14.88 -9.25 -5.24
C ILE A 185 -13.57 -9.09 -4.43
N PRO A 186 -13.66 -8.76 -3.14
CA PRO A 186 -12.50 -8.34 -2.37
C PRO A 186 -11.60 -9.49 -1.89
N VAL A 187 -12.07 -10.74 -1.95
CA VAL A 187 -11.31 -11.92 -1.53
C VAL A 187 -11.40 -12.98 -2.60
N THR A 188 -10.25 -13.50 -3.01
CA THR A 188 -10.12 -14.58 -4.00
C THR A 188 -9.06 -15.57 -3.52
N VAL A 189 -9.34 -16.87 -3.62
CA VAL A 189 -8.34 -17.92 -3.37
C VAL A 189 -7.32 -17.89 -4.50
N MET A 190 -6.03 -17.85 -4.17
CA MET A 190 -4.96 -18.01 -5.15
C MET A 190 -4.78 -19.51 -5.41
N ALA A 191 -4.85 -19.90 -6.69
CA ALA A 191 -4.55 -21.24 -7.15
C ALA A 191 -3.06 -21.56 -7.01
#